data_AF-U4KQG5-F1
#
_entry.id   AF-U4KQG5-F1
#
_cell.length_a   1.000
_cell.length_b   1.000
_cell.length_c   1.000
_cell.angle_alpha   90.00
_cell.angle_beta   90.00
_cell.angle_gamma   90.00
#
_symmetry.space_group_name_H-M   'P 1'
#
loop_
_entity.id
_entity.type
_entity.pdbx_description
1 polymer ?
#
loop_
_entity_poly.entity_id
_entity_poly.type
_entity_poly.pdbx_seq_one_letter_code
_entity_poly.pdbx_strand_id
1 'polypeptide(L)' 'MVRKIRSDARVGNVEKSRGLPPGTIRNENGRDTRSDKKIGTIRKEAKK' A
#
# COMPACT_ATOMS: atom_id res chain seq x y z
N MET A 1 17.06 11.98 -1.66
CA MET A 1 16.01 11.21 -2.38
C MET A 1 15.26 10.36 -1.35
N VAL A 2 13.93 10.49 -1.23
CA VAL A 2 13.17 9.66 -0.29
C VAL A 2 13.19 8.20 -0.78
N ARG A 3 13.60 7.26 0.09
CA ARG A 3 13.64 5.84 -0.25
C ARG A 3 12.22 5.33 -0.51
N LYS A 4 11.97 4.82 -1.72
CA LYS A 4 10.69 4.16 -2.04
C LYS A 4 10.49 2.95 -1.13
N ILE A 5 9.25 2.74 -0.71
CA ILE A 5 8.83 1.53 -0.01
C ILE A 5 9.09 0.33 -0.92
N ARG A 6 9.59 -0.77 -0.34
CA ARG A 6 9.90 -2.02 -1.04
C ARG A 6 8.63 -2.57 -1.72
N SER A 7 8.75 -3.13 -2.92
CA SER A 7 7.61 -3.61 -3.70
C SER A 7 6.92 -4.83 -3.08
N ASP A 8 7.66 -5.68 -2.37
CA ASP A 8 7.19 -6.86 -1.63
C ASP A 8 6.64 -6.55 -0.24
N ALA A 9 6.74 -5.29 0.23
CA ALA A 9 6.12 -4.89 1.49
C ALA A 9 4.58 -5.03 1.41
N ARG A 10 3.98 -5.49 2.51
CA ARG A 10 2.52 -5.61 2.67
C ARG A 10 1.91 -4.29 3.11
N VAL A 11 0.69 -3.98 2.66
CA VAL A 11 -0.05 -2.76 3.03
C VAL A 11 -0.14 -2.57 4.54
N GLY A 12 -0.59 -3.59 5.27
CA GLY A 12 -0.77 -3.47 6.72
C GLY A 12 0.54 -3.18 7.46
N ASN A 13 1.67 -3.71 6.98
CA ASN A 13 2.97 -3.42 7.57
C ASN A 13 3.42 -1.99 7.25
N VAL A 14 3.12 -1.51 6.04
CA VAL A 14 3.42 -0.14 5.64
C VAL A 14 2.64 0.85 6.48
N GLU A 15 1.33 0.65 6.63
CA GLU A 15 0.47 1.51 7.44
C GLU A 15 0.98 1.58 8.87
N LYS A 16 1.23 0.43 9.50
CA LYS A 16 1.82 0.35 10.86
C LYS A 16 3.18 1.05 10.96
N SER A 17 4.10 0.78 10.04
CA SER A 17 5.45 1.37 10.06
C SER A 17 5.46 2.89 9.87
N ARG A 18 4.39 3.45 9.32
CA ARG A 18 4.22 4.88 9.04
C ARG A 18 3.27 5.56 10.03
N GLY A 19 2.76 4.84 11.02
CA GLY A 19 1.77 5.37 11.97
C GLY A 19 0.43 5.74 11.33
N LEU A 20 0.12 5.15 10.17
CA LEU A 20 -1.14 5.38 9.48
C LEU A 20 -2.22 4.47 10.06
N PRO A 21 -3.47 4.95 10.18
CA PRO A 21 -4.58 4.09 10.55
C PRO A 21 -4.76 2.98 9.52
N PRO A 22 -5.25 1.79 9.94
CA PRO A 22 -5.51 0.69 9.03
C PRO A 22 -6.50 1.10 7.96
N GLY A 23 -6.23 0.70 6.71
CA GLY A 23 -7.05 1.06 5.56
C GLY A 23 -6.90 2.52 5.15
N THR A 24 -5.71 3.09 5.34
CA THR A 24 -5.31 4.36 4.71
C THR A 24 -5.00 4.15 3.24
N ILE A 25 -4.37 3.02 2.89
CA ILE A 25 -4.10 2.67 1.50
C ILE A 25 -5.37 2.09 0.89
N ARG A 26 -5.90 2.75 -0.14
CA ARG A 26 -7.13 2.37 -0.85
C ARG A 26 -6.84 1.90 -2.26
N ASN A 27 -7.69 1.03 -2.79
CA ASN A 27 -7.68 0.67 -4.22
C ASN A 27 -8.28 1.82 -5.03
N GLU A 28 -8.14 1.79 -6.36
CA GLU A 28 -8.70 2.80 -7.27
C GLU A 28 -10.21 3.02 -7.12
N ASN A 29 -10.94 1.96 -6.77
CA ASN A 29 -12.38 2.03 -6.52
C ASN A 29 -12.75 2.62 -5.14
N GLY A 30 -11.79 3.13 -4.37
CA GLY A 30 -11.98 3.72 -3.04
C GLY A 30 -12.20 2.71 -1.90
N ARG A 31 -12.33 1.41 -2.22
CA ARG A 31 -12.43 0.35 -1.20
C ARG A 31 -11.08 0.11 -0.53
N ASP A 32 -11.16 -0.39 0.69
CA ASP A 32 -9.99 -0.73 1.47
C ASP A 32 -9.07 -1.71 0.72
N THR A 33 -7.76 -1.41 0.72
CA THR A 33 -6.79 -2.35 0.19
C THR A 33 -6.51 -3.42 1.23
N ARG A 34 -6.70 -4.67 0.82
CA ARG A 34 -6.33 -5.83 1.64
C ARG A 34 -4.94 -5.68 2.27
N SER A 35 -4.86 -5.87 3.59
CA SER A 35 -3.65 -5.67 4.38
C SER A 35 -2.47 -6.55 3.94
N ASP A 36 -2.74 -7.71 3.34
CA ASP A 36 -1.74 -8.66 2.85
C ASP A 36 -1.26 -8.37 1.41
N LYS A 37 -1.89 -7.42 0.72
CA LYS A 37 -1.52 -7.03 -0.65
C LYS A 37 -0.14 -6.38 -0.69
N LYS A 38 0.61 -6.65 -1.76
CA LYS A 38 1.94 -6.06 -1.99
C LYS A 38 1.83 -4.65 -2.54
N ILE A 39 2.67 -3.73 -2.05
CA ILE A 39 2.79 -2.35 -2.56
C ILE A 39 3.10 -2.32 -4.06
N GLY A 40 3.92 -3.26 -4.53
CA GLY A 40 4.26 -3.39 -5.95
C GLY A 40 3.04 -3.69 -6.83
N THR A 41 2.06 -4.44 -6.32
CA THR A 41 0.81 -4.72 -7.05
C THR A 41 -0.03 -3.46 -7.18
N ILE A 42 -0.20 -2.72 -6.09
CA ILE A 42 -0.96 -1.46 -6.07
C ILE A 42 -0.34 -0.43 -7.02
N ARG A 43 1.00 -0.34 -7.07
CA ARG A 43 1.70 0.54 -8.01
C ARG A 43 1.49 0.17 -9.47
N LYS A 44 1.31 -1.12 -9.78
CA LYS A 44 1.04 -1.58 -11.14
C LYS A 44 -0.40 -1.31 -11.54
N GLU A 45 -1.34 -1.51 -10.61
CA GLU A 45 -2.74 -1.16 -10.79
C GLU A 45 -2.86 0.35 -11.03
N ALA A 46 -2.35 1.19 -10.12
CA ALA A 46 -2.46 2.66 -10.22
C ALA A 46 -1.72 3.30 -11.40
N LYS A 47 -0.93 2.55 -12.17
CA LYS A 47 -0.28 3.01 -13.40
C LYS A 47 -1.12 2.69 -14.65
N LYS A 48 -2.17 1.88 -14.50
CA LYS A 48 -3.08 1.49 -15.57
C LYS A 48 -4.14 2.57 -15.78
#